data_AF-A0A2W4Z741-F1
#
_entry.id   AF-A0A2W4Z741-F1
#
_cell.length_a   1.000
_cell.length_b   1.000
_cell.length_c   1.000
_cell.angle_alpha   90.00
_cell.angle_beta   90.00
_cell.angle_gamma   90.00
#
_symmetry.space_group_name_H-M   'P 1'
#
loop_
_entity.id
_entity.type
_entity.pdbx_description
1 polymer ?
#
loop_
_entity_poly.entity_id
_entity_poly.type
_entity_poly.pdbx_seq_one_letter_code
_entity_poly.pdbx_strand_id
1 'polypeptide(L)'
;MALFLAKLSGAASAEEVKSVCLEEKSLFESQYRNDNTRAAHMTRYRKAIASMSAALPFPAAVIYEQETESGTVRQHLALKWMNYGSDFHAARQAPTVAKTKAQRRQRVAFDPYPVIECAIAALSSEDYREVAAAIILLTGRRPTEILKSGDFTQVNRYQVEFSGQLKSRGNTESYPIYCLCRSHLLIDAFTRFRRTANIKALQDEANTAVDSRLNATINQAVREIFGAVLSSPLGDSQLSATNLRAAYVNIAYHLFGVPAESIGSFAEDFLGHQNAGSAASYEDYYCVGADGKALEIGVLRQELEAKPKQPKAEKRTTIHVDGLLKERFEAFGSGTHKEKITQLLDAAERNRSLERQLHSSNQRLALARQHIELLKAKRVETAMAQPSQEIAPQSKPAPQSEPAHTPIPDDWREMSNADLNGSHIPGSADEKIRRSIEAVQEFNAGLDKEDQWSITPTVLQKLSGSNANRVKDYLSRHREIAEMLKQYNSDFSYHQNRYRGDPREAMRWALAYGEYEW
;
A
#
# COMPACT_ATOMS: atom_id res chain seq x y z
N MET A 1 -2.18 14.93 28.75
CA MET A 1 -3.53 15.33 28.27
C MET A 1 -4.67 15.05 29.24
N ALA A 2 -4.99 13.81 29.66
CA ALA A 2 -6.09 13.58 30.61
C ALA A 2 -5.90 14.32 31.94
N LEU A 3 -4.69 14.25 32.51
CA LEU A 3 -4.31 14.99 33.72
C LEU A 3 -4.43 16.53 33.53
N PHE A 4 -4.04 17.03 32.36
CA PHE A 4 -4.19 18.45 32.02
C PHE A 4 -5.65 18.89 31.99
N LEU A 5 -6.54 18.11 31.36
CA LEU A 5 -7.96 18.44 31.32
C LEU A 5 -8.59 18.38 32.71
N ALA A 6 -8.17 17.44 33.56
CA ALA A 6 -8.60 17.38 34.96
C ALA A 6 -8.17 18.64 35.73
N LYS A 7 -6.89 19.02 35.66
CA LYS A 7 -6.39 20.28 36.24
C LYS A 7 -7.16 21.49 35.71
N LEU A 8 -7.46 21.51 34.42
CA LEU A 8 -8.18 22.61 33.77
C LEU A 8 -9.64 22.70 34.22
N SER A 9 -10.31 21.55 34.41
CA SER A 9 -11.70 21.50 34.91
C SER A 9 -11.85 21.99 36.34
N GLY A 10 -10.80 21.87 37.16
CA GLY A 10 -10.76 22.37 38.53
C GLY A 10 -10.34 23.84 38.67
N ALA A 11 -9.93 24.50 37.59
CA ALA A 11 -9.47 25.89 37.64
C ALA A 11 -10.67 26.85 37.74
N ALA A 12 -10.63 27.76 38.71
CA ALA A 12 -11.70 28.71 39.00
C ALA A 12 -11.35 30.16 38.60
N SER A 13 -10.08 30.45 38.31
CA SER A 13 -9.60 31.78 37.92
C SER A 13 -8.85 31.80 36.59
N ALA A 14 -8.77 32.99 35.98
CA ALA A 14 -8.02 33.20 34.74
C ALA A 14 -6.51 32.94 34.92
N GLU A 15 -5.97 33.28 36.09
CA GLU A 15 -4.57 33.07 36.47
C GLU A 15 -4.23 31.58 36.57
N GLU A 16 -5.08 30.78 37.23
CA GLU A 16 -4.92 29.33 37.30
C GLU A 16 -4.95 28.68 35.92
N VAL A 17 -5.94 29.05 35.09
CA VAL A 17 -6.05 28.56 33.70
C VAL A 17 -4.78 28.89 32.92
N LYS A 18 -4.27 30.12 33.04
CA LYS A 18 -3.03 30.54 32.37
C LYS A 18 -1.84 29.72 32.85
N SER A 19 -1.69 29.53 34.16
CA SER A 19 -0.59 28.76 34.74
C SER A 19 -0.57 27.32 34.24
N VAL A 20 -1.72 26.63 34.31
CA VAL A 20 -1.86 25.24 33.84
C VAL A 20 -1.57 25.11 32.35
N CYS A 21 -2.03 26.07 31.53
CA CYS A 21 -1.76 26.07 30.09
C CYS A 21 -0.27 26.29 29.79
N LEU A 22 0.40 27.22 30.47
CA LEU A 22 1.82 27.50 30.24
C LEU A 22 2.72 26.36 30.71
N GLU A 23 2.42 25.75 31.86
CA GLU A 23 3.12 24.56 32.37
C GLU A 23 3.06 23.41 31.34
N GLU A 24 1.85 23.06 30.91
CA GLU A 24 1.66 21.96 29.95
C GLU A 24 2.27 22.27 28.58
N LYS A 25 2.15 23.53 28.12
CA LYS A 25 2.78 23.99 26.87
C LYS A 25 4.30 23.86 26.93
N SER A 26 4.92 24.33 28.02
CA SER A 26 6.37 24.21 28.23
C SER A 26 6.81 22.75 28.27
N LEU A 27 6.01 21.86 28.87
CA LEU A 27 6.32 20.43 28.94
C LEU A 27 6.48 19.83 27.54
N PHE A 28 5.48 19.96 26.67
CA PHE A 28 5.61 19.34 25.34
C PHE A 28 6.53 20.14 24.40
N GLU A 29 6.74 21.44 24.61
CA GLU A 29 7.75 22.20 23.87
C GLU A 29 9.18 21.73 24.18
N SER A 30 9.45 21.33 25.43
CA SER A 30 10.73 20.72 25.82
C SER A 30 10.89 19.29 25.30
N GLN A 31 9.80 18.54 25.22
CA GLN A 31 9.80 17.16 24.74
C GLN A 31 9.98 17.06 23.22
N TYR A 32 9.42 17.99 22.45
CA TYR A 32 9.40 17.93 20.99
C TYR A 32 10.17 19.08 20.35
N ARG A 33 11.31 18.76 19.71
CA ARG A 33 12.11 19.75 18.98
C ARG A 33 11.51 20.17 17.64
N ASN A 34 10.66 19.34 17.03
CA ASN A 34 10.09 19.61 15.70
C ASN A 34 8.81 20.46 15.77
N ASP A 35 8.78 21.57 15.04
CA ASP A 35 7.68 22.54 15.01
C ASP A 35 6.35 21.95 14.53
N ASN A 36 6.38 21.03 13.57
CA ASN A 36 5.17 20.38 13.08
C ASN A 36 4.58 19.45 14.13
N THR A 37 5.43 18.69 14.84
CA THR A 37 5.00 17.85 15.97
C THR A 37 4.40 18.72 17.07
N ARG A 38 5.09 19.82 17.44
CA ARG A 38 4.59 20.79 18.43
C ARG A 38 3.22 21.39 18.04
N ALA A 39 3.05 21.79 16.78
CA ALA A 39 1.78 22.32 16.28
C ALA A 39 0.65 21.26 16.25
N ALA A 40 0.99 20.01 15.90
CA ALA A 40 0.03 18.90 15.90
C ALA A 40 -0.44 18.56 17.33
N HIS A 41 0.47 18.53 18.29
CA HIS A 41 0.13 18.38 19.71
C HIS A 41 -0.74 19.52 20.19
N MET A 42 -0.37 20.77 19.92
CA MET A 42 -1.19 21.94 20.27
C MET A 42 -2.61 21.82 19.71
N THR A 43 -2.76 21.39 18.46
CA THR A 43 -4.07 21.17 17.83
C THR A 43 -4.90 20.12 18.56
N ARG A 44 -4.28 19.01 19.01
CA ARG A 44 -4.96 17.96 19.79
C ARG A 44 -5.48 18.51 21.13
N TYR A 45 -4.65 19.26 21.85
CA TYR A 45 -5.05 19.89 23.11
C TYR A 45 -6.19 20.88 22.91
N ARG A 46 -6.11 21.74 21.88
CA ARG A 46 -7.20 22.68 21.54
C ARG A 46 -8.52 21.97 21.24
N LYS A 47 -8.49 20.89 20.46
CA LYS A 47 -9.69 20.08 20.18
C LYS A 47 -10.26 19.44 21.45
N ALA A 48 -9.39 18.94 22.33
CA ALA A 48 -9.82 18.35 23.59
C ALA A 48 -10.43 19.39 24.54
N ILE A 49 -9.85 20.59 24.61
CA ILE A 49 -10.42 21.72 25.36
C ILE A 49 -11.78 22.08 24.80
N ALA A 50 -11.91 22.25 23.48
CA ALA A 50 -13.20 22.58 22.86
C ALA A 50 -14.27 21.52 23.14
N SER A 51 -13.92 20.24 23.07
CA SER A 51 -14.83 19.13 23.41
C SER A 51 -15.23 19.15 24.89
N MET A 52 -14.29 19.43 25.79
CA MET A 52 -14.55 19.56 27.23
C MET A 52 -15.47 20.76 27.51
N SER A 53 -15.20 21.90 26.88
CA SER A 53 -16.01 23.13 26.99
C SER A 53 -17.45 22.97 26.50
N ALA A 54 -17.69 22.07 25.55
CA ALA A 54 -19.04 21.74 25.10
C ALA A 54 -19.76 20.78 26.06
N ALA A 55 -19.03 19.94 26.79
CA ALA A 55 -19.59 18.89 27.65
C ALA A 55 -19.87 19.35 29.09
N LEU A 56 -19.15 20.37 29.58
CA LEU A 56 -19.21 20.82 30.97
C LEU A 56 -19.51 22.32 31.05
N PRO A 57 -20.37 22.76 32.00
CA PRO A 57 -20.51 24.17 32.31
C PRO A 57 -19.26 24.68 33.04
N PHE A 58 -18.78 25.87 32.67
CA PHE A 58 -17.63 26.50 33.30
C PHE A 58 -18.03 27.80 34.02
N PRO A 59 -17.31 28.20 35.09
CA PRO A 59 -17.49 29.51 35.70
C PRO A 59 -17.29 30.64 34.68
N ALA A 60 -18.06 31.72 34.80
CA ALA A 60 -17.91 32.89 33.93
C ALA A 60 -16.48 33.46 33.94
N ALA A 61 -15.75 33.32 35.05
CA ALA A 61 -14.38 33.77 35.23
C ALA A 61 -13.35 33.08 34.30
N VAL A 62 -13.68 31.91 33.74
CA VAL A 62 -12.79 31.14 32.86
C VAL A 62 -13.28 31.06 31.40
N ILE A 63 -14.29 31.84 31.07
CA ILE A 63 -14.88 31.93 29.73
C ILE A 63 -14.57 33.31 29.14
N TYR A 64 -14.42 33.39 27.82
CA TYR A 64 -14.42 34.64 27.08
C TYR A 64 -15.37 34.57 25.88
N GLU A 65 -15.87 35.73 25.49
CA GLU A 65 -16.66 35.90 24.27
C GLU A 65 -15.74 36.28 23.11
N GLN A 66 -15.95 35.64 21.97
CA GLN A 66 -15.25 35.93 20.73
C GLN A 66 -16.28 36.19 19.64
N GLU A 67 -16.15 37.35 18.98
CA GLU A 67 -16.90 37.62 17.77
C GLU A 67 -16.32 36.81 16.60
N THR A 68 -17.21 36.12 15.91
CA THR A 68 -16.92 35.42 14.65
C THR A 68 -17.90 35.88 13.58
N GLU A 69 -17.61 35.57 12.31
CA GLU A 69 -18.50 35.88 11.18
C GLU A 69 -19.91 35.29 11.36
N SER A 70 -20.05 34.19 12.11
CA SER A 70 -21.32 33.53 12.42
C SER A 70 -21.96 33.99 13.75
N GLY A 71 -21.47 35.06 14.37
CA GLY A 71 -21.95 35.59 15.65
C GLY A 71 -20.96 35.42 16.82
N THR A 72 -21.43 35.77 18.02
CA THR A 72 -20.61 35.68 19.25
C THR A 72 -20.58 34.24 19.78
N VAL A 73 -19.39 33.70 19.96
CA VAL A 73 -19.18 32.37 20.56
C VAL A 73 -18.54 32.50 21.93
N ARG A 74 -19.05 31.73 22.91
CA ARG A 74 -18.47 31.60 24.25
C ARG A 74 -17.46 30.47 24.27
N GLN A 75 -16.25 30.76 24.69
CA GLN A 75 -15.12 29.82 24.65
C GLN A 75 -14.32 29.84 25.95
N HIS A 76 -13.66 28.73 26.26
CA HIS A 76 -12.82 28.62 27.44
C HIS A 76 -11.48 29.36 27.27
N LEU A 77 -11.05 30.13 28.27
CA LEU A 77 -9.82 30.97 28.25
C LEU A 77 -8.56 30.21 27.85
N ALA A 78 -8.49 28.92 28.18
CA ALA A 78 -7.39 28.03 27.77
C ALA A 78 -7.11 28.05 26.26
N LEU A 79 -8.12 28.28 25.40
CA LEU A 79 -7.92 28.37 23.95
C LEU A 79 -7.10 29.60 23.52
N LYS A 80 -7.02 30.66 24.35
CA LYS A 80 -6.10 31.79 24.10
C LYS A 80 -4.65 31.41 24.39
N TRP A 81 -4.42 30.68 25.48
CA TRP A 81 -3.08 30.33 25.97
C TRP A 81 -2.49 29.10 25.26
N MET A 82 -3.33 28.13 24.92
CA MET A 82 -2.98 26.95 24.13
C MET A 82 -3.00 27.28 22.65
N ASN A 83 -2.19 28.25 22.25
CA ASN A 83 -1.96 28.61 20.86
C ASN A 83 -0.51 29.06 20.64
N TYR A 84 -0.12 29.14 19.37
CA TYR A 84 1.12 29.77 18.95
C TYR A 84 0.83 31.16 18.36
N GLY A 85 1.80 32.07 18.48
CA GLY A 85 1.72 33.39 17.86
C GLY A 85 1.86 33.34 16.34
N SER A 86 1.56 34.46 15.69
CA SER A 86 1.75 34.65 14.24
C SER A 86 3.17 34.30 13.80
N ASP A 87 4.17 34.69 14.59
CA ASP A 87 5.58 34.57 14.22
C ASP A 87 6.03 33.10 14.16
N PHE A 88 5.54 32.27 15.09
CA PHE A 88 5.78 30.83 15.04
C PHE A 88 5.16 30.22 13.77
N HIS A 89 3.93 30.62 13.43
CA HIS A 89 3.28 30.13 12.21
C HIS A 89 3.97 30.61 10.94
N ALA A 90 4.46 31.86 10.91
CA ALA A 90 5.23 32.42 9.82
C ALA A 90 6.57 31.70 9.65
N ALA A 91 7.33 31.52 10.74
CA ALA A 91 8.60 30.79 10.74
C ALA A 91 8.42 29.34 10.28
N ARG A 92 7.38 28.66 10.75
CA ARG A 92 7.07 27.27 10.33
C ARG A 92 6.70 27.17 8.84
N GLN A 93 6.03 28.18 8.29
CA GLN A 93 5.62 28.19 6.88
C GLN A 93 6.72 28.70 5.93
N ALA A 94 7.66 29.51 6.42
CA ALA A 94 8.70 30.13 5.61
C ALA A 94 9.53 29.12 4.77
N PRO A 95 9.97 27.95 5.28
CA PRO A 95 10.66 26.95 4.47
C PRO A 95 9.80 26.42 3.31
N THR A 96 8.51 26.13 3.57
CA THR A 96 7.58 25.67 2.54
C THR A 96 7.36 26.74 1.48
N VAL A 97 7.13 27.99 1.89
CA VAL A 97 6.96 29.13 0.96
C VAL A 97 8.21 29.34 0.11
N ALA A 98 9.39 29.29 0.72
CA ALA A 98 10.66 29.42 0.01
C ALA A 98 10.86 28.27 -1.00
N LYS A 99 10.57 27.03 -0.61
CA LYS A 99 10.61 25.85 -1.48
C LYS A 99 9.65 26.00 -2.67
N THR A 100 8.38 26.30 -2.42
CA THR A 100 7.38 26.49 -3.49
C THR A 100 7.77 27.63 -4.43
N LYS A 101 8.33 28.73 -3.91
CA LYS A 101 8.82 29.84 -4.74
C LYS A 101 10.00 29.42 -5.62
N ALA A 102 10.91 28.59 -5.11
CA ALA A 102 12.03 28.05 -5.89
C ALA A 102 11.55 27.08 -6.99
N GLN A 103 10.64 26.17 -6.64
CA GLN A 103 10.02 25.23 -7.58
C GLN A 103 9.35 25.94 -8.76
N ARG A 104 8.54 26.97 -8.50
CA ARG A 104 7.86 27.76 -9.55
C ARG A 104 8.82 28.44 -10.52
N ARG A 105 10.05 28.75 -10.09
CA ARG A 105 11.08 29.35 -10.95
C ARG A 105 11.86 28.31 -11.76
N GLN A 106 11.78 27.03 -11.37
CA GLN A 106 12.52 25.91 -11.97
C GLN A 106 11.56 24.75 -12.20
N ARG A 107 10.56 25.00 -13.04
CA ARG A 107 9.56 23.99 -13.41
C ARG A 107 10.21 22.86 -14.18
N VAL A 108 9.71 21.65 -14.01
CA VAL A 108 10.21 20.46 -14.70
C VAL A 108 9.46 20.27 -16.01
N ALA A 109 10.20 20.20 -17.11
CA ALA A 109 9.67 19.85 -18.42
C ALA A 109 9.40 18.35 -18.50
N PHE A 110 8.31 17.93 -19.14
CA PHE A 110 8.08 16.54 -19.48
C PHE A 110 7.17 16.39 -20.71
N ASP A 111 7.33 15.28 -21.43
CA ASP A 111 6.42 14.90 -22.52
C ASP A 111 5.17 14.23 -21.94
N PRO A 112 3.96 14.78 -22.16
CA PRO A 112 2.75 14.23 -21.59
C PRO A 112 2.38 12.84 -22.14
N TYR A 113 2.71 12.52 -23.39
CA TYR A 113 2.18 11.33 -24.05
C TYR A 113 2.75 10.01 -23.49
N PRO A 114 4.08 9.85 -23.29
CA PRO A 114 4.62 8.65 -22.65
C PRO A 114 4.06 8.43 -21.23
N VAL A 115 3.83 9.52 -20.48
CA VAL A 115 3.27 9.42 -19.12
C VAL A 115 1.81 8.93 -19.16
N ILE A 116 1.00 9.43 -20.10
CA ILE A 116 -0.37 8.93 -20.33
C ILE A 116 -0.35 7.46 -20.75
N GLU A 117 0.53 7.07 -21.67
CA GLU A 117 0.64 5.69 -22.15
C GLU A 117 1.00 4.71 -21.03
N CYS A 118 1.98 5.06 -20.18
CA CYS A 118 2.31 4.28 -18.98
C CYS A 118 1.09 4.10 -18.07
N ALA A 119 0.30 5.14 -17.84
CA ALA A 119 -0.90 5.03 -17.03
C ALA A 119 -1.99 4.18 -17.68
N ILE A 120 -2.23 4.33 -18.99
CA ILE A 120 -3.20 3.50 -19.72
C ILE A 120 -2.80 2.02 -19.66
N ALA A 121 -1.51 1.70 -19.84
CA ALA A 121 -1.02 0.34 -19.71
C ALA A 121 -1.26 -0.22 -18.30
N ALA A 122 -0.96 0.56 -17.27
CA ALA A 122 -1.14 0.18 -15.87
C ALA A 122 -2.61 -0.03 -15.44
N LEU A 123 -3.60 0.46 -16.20
CA LEU A 123 -5.03 0.14 -15.96
C LEU A 123 -5.36 -1.35 -16.14
N SER A 124 -4.49 -2.10 -16.83
CA SER A 124 -4.65 -3.55 -17.03
C SER A 124 -3.85 -4.39 -16.03
N SER A 125 -3.13 -3.78 -15.09
CA SER A 125 -2.31 -4.49 -14.11
C SER A 125 -3.17 -5.32 -13.14
N GLU A 126 -2.62 -6.47 -12.71
CA GLU A 126 -3.19 -7.26 -11.61
C GLU A 126 -2.89 -6.65 -10.24
N ASP A 127 -1.90 -5.76 -10.16
CA ASP A 127 -1.57 -5.05 -8.94
C ASP A 127 -2.45 -3.81 -8.77
N TYR A 128 -3.32 -3.84 -7.76
CA TYR A 128 -4.20 -2.72 -7.43
C TYR A 128 -3.43 -1.42 -7.18
N ARG A 129 -2.17 -1.47 -6.73
CA ARG A 129 -1.35 -0.29 -6.45
C ARG A 129 -0.99 0.44 -7.74
N GLU A 130 -0.65 -0.31 -8.79
CA GLU A 130 -0.35 0.21 -10.11
C GLU A 130 -1.61 0.80 -10.75
N VAL A 131 -2.73 0.08 -10.65
CA VAL A 131 -4.04 0.57 -11.12
C VAL A 131 -4.44 1.85 -10.39
N ALA A 132 -4.24 1.93 -9.06
CA ALA A 132 -4.50 3.14 -8.29
C ALA A 132 -3.62 4.31 -8.75
N ALA A 133 -2.32 4.09 -8.95
CA ALA A 133 -1.40 5.12 -9.45
C ALA A 133 -1.79 5.62 -10.85
N ALA A 134 -2.21 4.72 -11.73
CA ALA A 134 -2.74 5.06 -13.05
C ALA A 134 -3.99 5.94 -12.95
N ILE A 135 -4.98 5.54 -12.16
CA ILE A 135 -6.24 6.28 -12.00
C ILE A 135 -5.99 7.66 -11.38
N ILE A 136 -5.05 7.77 -10.42
CA ILE A 136 -4.63 9.05 -9.85
C ILE A 136 -4.08 9.98 -10.93
N LEU A 137 -3.18 9.49 -11.80
CA LEU A 137 -2.67 10.32 -12.90
C LEU A 137 -3.79 10.70 -13.87
N LEU A 138 -4.63 9.75 -14.28
CA LEU A 138 -5.61 9.97 -15.35
C LEU A 138 -6.76 10.90 -14.94
N THR A 139 -7.01 11.09 -13.64
CA THR A 139 -8.15 11.88 -13.09
C THR A 139 -7.72 13.03 -12.19
N GLY A 140 -6.44 13.07 -11.81
CA GLY A 140 -5.90 13.99 -10.83
C GLY A 140 -6.49 13.86 -9.44
N ARG A 141 -7.24 12.80 -9.10
CA ARG A 141 -7.86 12.64 -7.76
C ARG A 141 -6.84 12.24 -6.69
N ARG A 142 -7.15 12.53 -5.43
CA ARG A 142 -6.28 12.16 -4.29
C ARG A 142 -6.28 10.65 -4.09
N PRO A 143 -5.20 10.05 -3.56
CA PRO A 143 -5.14 8.61 -3.29
C PRO A 143 -6.35 8.10 -2.48
N THR A 144 -6.70 8.77 -1.39
CA THR A 144 -7.86 8.41 -0.55
C THR A 144 -9.21 8.52 -1.26
N GLU A 145 -9.33 9.45 -2.22
CA GLU A 145 -10.54 9.56 -3.04
C GLU A 145 -10.64 8.32 -3.94
N ILE A 146 -9.56 7.94 -4.63
CA ILE A 146 -9.55 6.76 -5.51
C ILE A 146 -9.76 5.45 -4.74
N LEU A 147 -9.13 5.30 -3.56
CA LEU A 147 -9.21 4.08 -2.77
C LEU A 147 -10.57 3.88 -2.09
N LYS A 148 -11.25 4.97 -1.72
CA LYS A 148 -12.38 4.91 -0.79
C LYS A 148 -13.58 5.71 -1.24
N SER A 149 -13.52 7.04 -1.21
CA SER A 149 -14.74 7.85 -1.30
C SER A 149 -15.23 8.14 -2.72
N GLY A 150 -14.34 8.06 -3.72
CA GLY A 150 -14.58 8.53 -5.07
C GLY A 150 -15.48 7.63 -5.89
N ASP A 151 -16.31 8.20 -6.74
CA ASP A 151 -17.03 7.45 -7.79
C ASP A 151 -16.98 8.21 -9.12
N PHE A 152 -17.12 7.48 -10.23
CA PHE A 152 -17.04 8.04 -11.57
C PHE A 152 -18.21 7.60 -12.45
N THR A 153 -18.85 8.57 -13.10
CA THR A 153 -19.89 8.33 -14.11
C THR A 153 -19.43 8.91 -15.45
N GLN A 154 -19.61 8.16 -16.54
CA GLN A 154 -19.20 8.62 -17.86
C GLN A 154 -20.08 9.78 -18.34
N VAL A 155 -19.47 10.91 -18.74
CA VAL A 155 -20.18 12.05 -19.34
C VAL A 155 -20.00 12.05 -20.85
N ASN A 156 -18.75 12.10 -21.31
CA ASN A 156 -18.40 12.01 -22.72
C ASN A 156 -17.06 11.29 -22.88
N ARG A 157 -16.39 11.48 -24.01
CA ARG A 157 -15.17 10.75 -24.39
C ARG A 157 -13.97 11.02 -23.49
N TYR A 158 -13.86 12.21 -22.92
CA TYR A 158 -12.76 12.64 -22.05
C TYR A 158 -13.23 13.33 -20.77
N GLN A 159 -14.53 13.29 -20.48
CA GLN A 159 -15.09 13.79 -19.22
C GLN A 159 -15.84 12.68 -18.49
N VAL A 160 -15.67 12.70 -17.18
CA VAL A 160 -16.43 11.91 -16.21
C VAL A 160 -16.94 12.83 -15.13
N GLU A 161 -18.10 12.49 -14.58
CA GLU A 161 -18.63 13.13 -13.38
C GLU A 161 -18.02 12.42 -12.17
N PHE A 162 -17.44 13.20 -11.25
CA PHE A 162 -16.79 12.69 -10.04
C PHE A 162 -17.58 13.09 -8.80
N SER A 163 -17.76 12.14 -7.89
CA SER A 163 -18.36 12.36 -6.57
C SER A 163 -17.43 11.88 -5.45
N GLY A 164 -17.68 12.29 -4.21
CA GLY A 164 -16.90 11.82 -3.06
C GLY A 164 -15.59 12.58 -2.79
N GLN A 165 -15.56 13.86 -3.16
CA GLN A 165 -14.46 14.78 -2.87
C GLN A 165 -14.17 14.87 -1.38
N LEU A 166 -12.90 14.76 -0.99
CA LEU A 166 -12.48 14.95 0.40
C LEU A 166 -12.07 16.41 0.66
N LYS A 167 -12.09 16.82 1.93
CA LYS A 167 -11.74 18.16 2.41
C LYS A 167 -12.66 19.30 1.95
N SER A 168 -13.84 19.00 1.38
CA SER A 168 -14.92 19.97 1.28
C SER A 168 -15.59 20.13 2.65
N ARG A 169 -15.88 21.37 3.07
CA ARG A 169 -16.66 21.63 4.29
C ARG A 169 -18.15 21.38 4.00
N GLY A 170 -18.52 20.11 3.78
CA GLY A 170 -19.92 19.68 3.66
C GLY A 170 -20.52 19.67 2.25
N ASN A 171 -19.78 20.05 1.20
CA ASN A 171 -20.30 19.92 -0.17
C ASN A 171 -19.94 18.55 -0.76
N THR A 172 -20.97 17.73 -1.03
CA THR A 172 -20.86 16.36 -1.57
C THR A 172 -21.32 16.29 -3.04
N GLU A 173 -21.54 17.44 -3.67
CA GLU A 173 -22.02 17.51 -5.04
C GLU A 173 -21.03 16.87 -6.02
N SER A 174 -21.59 16.13 -6.97
CA SER A 174 -20.86 15.61 -8.11
C SER A 174 -20.52 16.74 -9.08
N TYR A 175 -19.36 16.67 -9.72
CA TYR A 175 -18.95 17.67 -10.71
C TYR A 175 -18.14 17.05 -11.84
N PRO A 176 -18.19 17.62 -13.06
CA PRO A 176 -17.44 17.10 -14.19
C PRO A 176 -15.93 17.34 -14.02
N ILE A 177 -15.14 16.33 -14.38
CA ILE A 177 -13.69 16.41 -14.46
C ILE A 177 -13.21 15.83 -15.79
N TYR A 178 -11.98 16.19 -16.19
CA TYR A 178 -11.33 15.60 -17.35
C TYR A 178 -10.66 14.27 -17.00
N CYS A 179 -10.69 13.33 -17.94
CA CYS A 179 -9.90 12.12 -17.93
C CYS A 179 -8.85 12.20 -19.06
N LEU A 180 -7.60 11.86 -18.76
CA LEU A 180 -6.51 11.88 -19.75
C LEU A 180 -6.57 10.69 -20.73
N CYS A 181 -7.47 9.74 -20.52
CA CYS A 181 -7.75 8.64 -21.44
C CYS A 181 -9.22 8.62 -21.85
N ARG A 182 -9.58 7.73 -22.78
CA ARG A 182 -10.99 7.53 -23.15
C ARG A 182 -11.75 7.08 -21.90
N SER A 183 -12.81 7.80 -21.54
CA SER A 183 -13.56 7.59 -20.30
C SER A 183 -14.02 6.15 -20.06
N HIS A 184 -14.40 5.41 -21.10
CA HIS A 184 -14.79 4.00 -20.96
C HIS A 184 -13.65 3.10 -20.42
N LEU A 185 -12.39 3.39 -20.75
CA LEU A 185 -11.23 2.65 -20.23
C LEU A 185 -11.07 2.90 -18.72
N LEU A 186 -11.24 4.16 -18.31
CA LEU A 186 -11.20 4.54 -16.90
C LEU A 186 -12.34 3.85 -16.12
N ILE A 187 -13.57 3.92 -16.61
CA ILE A 187 -14.75 3.35 -15.93
C ILE A 187 -14.63 1.83 -15.80
N ASP A 188 -14.21 1.13 -16.85
CA ASP A 188 -13.98 -0.32 -16.78
C ASP A 188 -12.92 -0.67 -15.74
N ALA A 189 -11.74 -0.02 -15.82
CA ALA A 189 -10.64 -0.28 -14.91
C ALA A 189 -11.01 0.06 -13.45
N PHE A 190 -11.69 1.17 -13.21
CA PHE A 190 -12.14 1.56 -11.88
C PHE A 190 -13.18 0.58 -11.31
N THR A 191 -14.10 0.10 -12.15
CA THR A 191 -15.10 -0.91 -11.74
C THR A 191 -14.42 -2.23 -11.34
N ARG A 192 -13.42 -2.68 -12.12
CA ARG A 192 -12.61 -3.87 -11.79
C ARG A 192 -11.81 -3.65 -10.49
N PHE A 193 -11.15 -2.50 -10.38
CA PHE A 193 -10.36 -2.09 -9.23
C PHE A 193 -11.17 -2.10 -7.92
N ARG A 194 -12.39 -1.56 -7.92
CA ARG A 194 -13.27 -1.54 -6.74
C ARG A 194 -13.74 -2.92 -6.28
N ARG A 195 -13.69 -3.93 -7.16
CA ARG A 195 -14.05 -5.32 -6.85
C ARG A 195 -12.90 -6.14 -6.26
N THR A 196 -11.68 -5.63 -6.29
CA THR A 196 -10.52 -6.33 -5.71
C THR A 196 -10.67 -6.45 -4.19
N ALA A 197 -10.41 -7.65 -3.65
CA ALA A 197 -10.60 -7.95 -2.23
C ALA A 197 -9.89 -6.94 -1.29
N ASN A 198 -8.67 -6.54 -1.66
CA ASN A 198 -7.90 -5.54 -0.92
C ASN A 198 -8.62 -4.19 -0.84
N ILE A 199 -9.26 -3.74 -1.93
CA ILE A 199 -9.96 -2.45 -1.98
C ILE A 199 -11.32 -2.53 -1.27
N LYS A 200 -11.99 -3.68 -1.36
CA LYS A 200 -13.24 -3.91 -0.65
C LYS A 200 -13.05 -3.87 0.87
N ALA A 201 -11.97 -4.45 1.37
CA ALA A 201 -11.63 -4.42 2.79
C ALA A 201 -11.36 -3.01 3.33
N LEU A 202 -10.97 -2.05 2.46
CA LEU A 202 -10.68 -0.67 2.86
C LEU A 202 -11.91 0.22 3.02
N GLN A 203 -13.09 -0.22 2.57
CA GLN A 203 -14.30 0.61 2.65
C GLN A 203 -14.72 0.87 4.11
N ASP A 204 -14.45 -0.09 5.00
CA ASP A 204 -14.83 -0.02 6.42
C ASP A 204 -13.75 0.62 7.32
N GLU A 205 -12.56 0.90 6.79
CA GLU A 205 -11.45 1.49 7.58
C GLU A 205 -11.54 3.01 7.68
N ALA A 206 -11.09 3.61 8.79
CA ALA A 206 -11.01 5.06 8.94
C ALA A 206 -9.98 5.69 7.96
N ASN A 207 -10.25 6.89 7.43
CA ASN A 207 -9.41 7.54 6.41
C ASN A 207 -7.93 7.71 6.83
N THR A 208 -7.68 7.93 8.13
CA THR A 208 -6.33 8.06 8.69
C THR A 208 -5.52 6.75 8.66
N ALA A 209 -6.20 5.60 8.74
CA ALA A 209 -5.56 4.28 8.62
C ALA A 209 -5.15 3.99 7.17
N VAL A 210 -6.00 4.38 6.21
CA VAL A 210 -5.74 4.28 4.76
C VAL A 210 -4.53 5.13 4.37
N ASP A 211 -4.45 6.38 4.83
CA ASP A 211 -3.39 7.33 4.48
C ASP A 211 -1.98 6.88 4.93
N SER A 212 -1.85 6.29 6.12
CA SER A 212 -0.52 5.91 6.64
C SER A 212 0.02 4.62 6.04
N ARG A 213 -0.86 3.65 5.72
CA ARG A 213 -0.47 2.33 5.21
C ARG A 213 -0.26 2.31 3.70
N LEU A 214 -1.11 3.00 2.93
CA LEU A 214 -1.18 2.81 1.48
C LEU A 214 -0.49 3.90 0.67
N ASN A 215 -0.27 5.09 1.24
CA ASN A 215 0.42 6.14 0.50
C ASN A 215 1.87 5.75 0.18
N ALA A 216 2.57 5.07 1.09
CA ALA A 216 3.93 4.61 0.85
C ALA A 216 4.00 3.57 -0.28
N THR A 217 3.06 2.62 -0.31
CA THR A 217 3.03 1.55 -1.31
C THR A 217 2.57 2.05 -2.67
N ILE A 218 1.60 2.98 -2.71
CA ILE A 218 1.22 3.67 -3.95
C ILE A 218 2.38 4.50 -4.47
N ASN A 219 3.08 5.27 -3.61
CA ASN A 219 4.25 6.04 -4.04
C ASN A 219 5.39 5.15 -4.56
N GLN A 220 5.49 3.89 -4.12
CA GLN A 220 6.40 2.93 -4.72
C GLN A 220 5.97 2.59 -6.16
N ALA A 221 4.70 2.21 -6.37
CA ALA A 221 4.17 1.94 -7.72
C ALA A 221 4.29 3.16 -8.64
N VAL A 222 4.07 4.38 -8.12
CA VAL A 222 4.26 5.63 -8.86
C VAL A 222 5.70 5.74 -9.40
N ARG A 223 6.70 5.42 -8.59
CA ARG A 223 8.11 5.47 -9.01
C ARG A 223 8.45 4.41 -10.04
N GLU A 224 7.91 3.21 -9.87
CA GLU A 224 8.13 2.08 -10.78
C GLU A 224 7.53 2.33 -12.17
N ILE A 225 6.31 2.87 -12.22
CA ILE A 225 5.60 3.12 -13.49
C ILE A 225 6.12 4.38 -14.19
N PHE A 226 6.27 5.47 -13.45
CA PHE A 226 6.47 6.80 -14.05
C PHE A 226 7.89 7.33 -13.94
N GLY A 227 8.77 6.72 -13.11
CA GLY A 227 10.10 7.26 -12.83
C GLY A 227 11.02 7.39 -14.06
N ALA A 228 10.77 6.62 -15.11
CA ALA A 228 11.51 6.72 -16.37
C ALA A 228 11.04 7.85 -17.28
N VAL A 229 9.79 8.30 -17.14
CA VAL A 229 9.13 9.28 -18.04
C VAL A 229 8.78 10.60 -17.35
N LEU A 230 8.80 10.64 -16.02
CA LEU A 230 8.46 11.81 -15.21
C LEU A 230 9.48 11.99 -14.09
N SER A 231 10.18 13.12 -14.11
CA SER A 231 11.16 13.49 -13.08
C SER A 231 10.49 14.13 -11.87
N SER A 232 11.07 13.96 -10.68
CA SER A 232 10.59 14.62 -9.46
C SER A 232 10.88 16.13 -9.49
N PRO A 233 9.97 17.01 -9.00
CA PRO A 233 10.22 18.44 -8.94
C PRO A 233 11.35 18.84 -7.99
N LEU A 234 11.90 20.04 -8.19
CA LEU A 234 12.97 20.57 -7.34
C LEU A 234 12.62 20.50 -5.85
N GLY A 235 13.50 19.94 -5.03
CA GLY A 235 13.31 19.86 -3.57
C GLY A 235 12.37 18.73 -3.11
N ASP A 236 11.82 17.93 -4.04
CA ASP A 236 11.29 16.61 -3.73
C ASP A 236 12.41 15.57 -3.97
N SER A 237 12.53 14.62 -3.05
CA SER A 237 13.54 13.56 -3.19
C SER A 237 13.09 12.47 -4.15
N GLN A 238 11.77 12.28 -4.28
CA GLN A 238 11.16 11.15 -4.97
C GLN A 238 9.80 11.54 -5.53
N LEU A 239 9.44 10.92 -6.66
CA LEU A 239 8.12 11.06 -7.26
C LEU A 239 7.04 10.44 -6.34
N SER A 240 5.92 11.14 -6.20
CA SER A 240 4.78 10.75 -5.35
C SER A 240 3.44 10.95 -6.05
N ALA A 241 2.38 10.39 -5.48
CA ALA A 241 1.01 10.60 -5.97
C ALA A 241 0.59 12.09 -5.97
N THR A 242 1.16 12.92 -5.10
CA THR A 242 0.91 14.37 -5.11
C THR A 242 1.50 15.00 -6.38
N ASN A 243 2.68 14.54 -6.80
CA ASN A 243 3.30 15.01 -8.03
C ASN A 243 2.52 14.56 -9.26
N LEU A 244 1.91 13.37 -9.26
CA LEU A 244 1.03 12.93 -10.34
C LEU A 244 -0.20 13.84 -10.49
N ARG A 245 -0.75 14.35 -9.40
CA ARG A 245 -1.83 15.34 -9.46
C ARG A 245 -1.38 16.66 -10.09
N ALA A 246 -0.16 17.12 -9.80
CA ALA A 246 0.40 18.30 -10.46
C ALA A 246 0.69 18.06 -11.95
N ALA A 247 1.22 16.88 -12.30
CA ALA A 247 1.40 16.49 -13.70
C ALA A 247 0.05 16.43 -14.44
N TYR A 248 -0.97 15.80 -13.84
CA TYR A 248 -2.33 15.76 -14.40
C TYR A 248 -2.86 17.15 -14.76
N VAL A 249 -2.74 18.14 -13.87
CA VAL A 249 -3.23 19.49 -14.15
C VAL A 249 -2.58 20.08 -15.40
N ASN A 250 -1.26 19.91 -15.54
CA ASN A 250 -0.52 20.41 -16.70
C ASN A 250 -0.92 19.67 -17.98
N ILE A 251 -1.07 18.34 -17.92
CA ILE A 251 -1.53 17.55 -19.07
C ILE A 251 -2.96 17.95 -19.45
N ALA A 252 -3.87 18.01 -18.48
CA ALA A 252 -5.27 18.37 -18.71
C ALA A 252 -5.40 19.79 -19.28
N TYR A 253 -4.59 20.73 -18.79
CA TYR A 253 -4.58 22.10 -19.31
C TYR A 253 -4.07 22.13 -20.74
N HIS A 254 -2.97 21.43 -21.03
CA HIS A 254 -2.47 21.25 -22.39
C HIS A 254 -3.51 20.61 -23.33
N LEU A 255 -4.22 19.57 -22.89
CA LEU A 255 -5.19 18.86 -23.73
C LEU A 255 -6.52 19.61 -23.89
N PHE A 256 -7.03 20.26 -22.84
CA PHE A 256 -8.43 20.70 -22.76
C PHE A 256 -8.62 22.18 -22.38
N GLY A 257 -7.58 22.87 -21.91
CA GLY A 257 -7.64 24.25 -21.44
C GLY A 257 -7.95 25.28 -22.54
N VAL A 258 -8.12 26.55 -22.13
CA VAL A 258 -8.18 27.72 -23.03
C VAL A 258 -6.93 28.58 -22.84
N PRO A 259 -6.29 29.10 -23.90
CA PRO A 259 -5.18 30.04 -23.76
C PRO A 259 -5.48 31.31 -22.94
N ALA A 260 -6.74 31.77 -22.95
CA ALA A 260 -7.19 32.95 -22.20
C ALA A 260 -7.38 32.68 -20.69
N GLU A 261 -7.42 31.41 -20.28
CA GLU A 261 -7.63 31.00 -18.91
C GLU A 261 -6.29 30.66 -18.26
N SER A 262 -6.04 31.10 -17.01
CA SER A 262 -4.82 30.70 -16.30
C SER A 262 -4.90 29.24 -15.83
N ILE A 263 -3.76 28.54 -15.79
CA ILE A 263 -3.70 27.17 -15.26
C ILE A 263 -4.21 27.06 -13.82
N GLY A 264 -4.07 28.11 -13.01
CA GLY A 264 -4.57 28.16 -11.64
C GLY A 264 -6.09 28.15 -11.59
N SER A 265 -6.73 29.03 -12.36
CA SER A 265 -8.20 29.06 -12.52
C SER A 265 -8.72 27.74 -13.05
N PHE A 266 -8.07 27.21 -14.09
CA PHE A 266 -8.40 25.90 -14.67
C PHE A 266 -8.37 24.83 -13.56
N ALA A 267 -7.26 24.74 -12.81
CA ALA A 267 -7.12 23.77 -11.72
C ALA A 267 -8.20 23.90 -10.63
N GLU A 268 -8.66 25.10 -10.30
CA GLU A 268 -9.69 25.30 -9.26
C GLU A 268 -11.00 24.58 -9.60
N ASP A 269 -11.45 24.70 -10.85
CA ASP A 269 -12.75 24.20 -11.32
C ASP A 269 -12.88 22.68 -11.18
N PHE A 270 -11.87 21.91 -11.58
CA PHE A 270 -11.97 20.44 -11.56
C PHE A 270 -11.18 19.77 -10.43
N LEU A 271 -10.36 20.49 -9.65
CA LEU A 271 -9.76 19.92 -8.44
C LEU A 271 -10.66 20.10 -7.20
N GLY A 272 -11.77 20.84 -7.32
CA GLY A 272 -12.72 21.10 -6.25
C GLY A 272 -12.12 21.99 -5.17
N HIS A 273 -11.31 22.97 -5.57
CA HIS A 273 -10.69 23.93 -4.65
C HIS A 273 -11.64 25.10 -4.41
N GLN A 274 -11.75 25.53 -3.15
CA GLN A 274 -12.58 26.67 -2.77
C GLN A 274 -11.77 27.99 -2.73
N ASN A 275 -10.43 27.91 -2.76
CA ASN A 275 -9.53 29.05 -2.58
C ASN A 275 -8.34 29.02 -3.57
N ALA A 276 -8.09 30.15 -4.24
CA ALA A 276 -7.08 30.31 -5.28
C ALA A 276 -5.61 30.09 -4.84
N GLY A 277 -5.31 30.30 -3.55
CA GLY A 277 -3.95 30.09 -3.02
C GLY A 277 -3.46 28.64 -3.07
N SER A 278 -4.36 27.67 -3.28
CA SER A 278 -4.03 26.23 -3.32
C SER A 278 -3.51 25.76 -4.68
N ALA A 279 -3.52 26.62 -5.71
CA ALA A 279 -3.12 26.26 -7.07
C ALA A 279 -1.60 26.32 -7.30
N ALA A 280 -0.84 26.99 -6.43
CA ALA A 280 0.59 27.23 -6.61
C ALA A 280 1.45 25.96 -6.71
N SER A 281 1.02 24.85 -6.11
CA SER A 281 1.71 23.54 -6.18
C SER A 281 1.50 22.81 -7.52
N TYR A 282 0.62 23.29 -8.39
CA TYR A 282 0.36 22.66 -9.69
C TYR A 282 1.20 23.26 -10.81
N GLU A 283 1.95 24.32 -10.53
CA GLU A 283 2.88 24.94 -11.46
C GLU A 283 4.28 24.29 -11.41
N ASP A 284 4.44 23.15 -10.73
CA ASP A 284 5.74 22.45 -10.61
C ASP A 284 6.26 21.90 -11.96
N TYR A 285 5.37 21.70 -12.92
CA TYR A 285 5.67 21.15 -14.23
C TYR A 285 5.25 22.06 -15.38
N TYR A 286 5.67 21.70 -16.59
CA TYR A 286 5.09 22.17 -17.85
C TYR A 286 5.28 21.12 -18.95
N CYS A 287 4.33 21.05 -19.89
CA CYS A 287 4.36 20.07 -20.98
C CYS A 287 5.19 20.54 -22.17
N VAL A 288 6.05 19.67 -22.67
CA VAL A 288 6.85 19.87 -23.89
C VAL A 288 6.63 18.71 -24.87
N GLY A 289 6.87 18.95 -26.15
CA GLY A 289 6.91 17.88 -27.15
C GLY A 289 8.23 17.10 -27.10
N ALA A 290 8.31 16.04 -27.90
CA ALA A 290 9.54 15.26 -28.08
C ALA A 290 10.73 16.11 -28.58
N ASP A 291 10.48 17.26 -29.20
CA ASP A 291 11.48 18.23 -29.63
C ASP A 291 11.89 19.24 -28.53
N GLY A 292 11.33 19.10 -27.32
CA GLY A 292 11.59 19.96 -26.18
C GLY A 292 10.87 21.31 -26.20
N LYS A 293 10.03 21.58 -27.22
CA LYS A 293 9.27 22.84 -27.29
C LYS A 293 7.98 22.76 -26.47
N ALA A 294 7.57 23.89 -25.92
CA ALA A 294 6.31 23.99 -25.21
C ALA A 294 5.14 23.64 -26.13
N LEU A 295 4.20 22.85 -25.62
CA LEU A 295 3.03 22.43 -26.38
C LEU A 295 1.91 23.48 -26.36
N GLU A 296 1.08 23.49 -27.42
CA GLU A 296 -0.08 24.37 -27.53
C GLU A 296 -1.20 23.98 -26.56
N ILE A 297 -2.04 24.92 -26.14
CA ILE A 297 -3.13 24.68 -25.18
C ILE A 297 -4.41 24.29 -25.92
N GLY A 298 -5.12 23.28 -25.40
CA GLY A 298 -6.44 22.86 -25.88
C GLY A 298 -6.43 21.93 -27.09
N VAL A 299 -5.36 21.14 -27.28
CA VAL A 299 -5.19 20.30 -28.50
C VAL A 299 -6.31 19.28 -28.73
N LEU A 300 -6.99 18.82 -27.67
CA LEU A 300 -8.13 17.91 -27.72
C LEU A 300 -9.45 18.58 -27.34
N ARG A 301 -9.50 19.91 -27.24
CA ARG A 301 -10.70 20.63 -26.81
C ARG A 301 -11.89 20.37 -27.73
N GLN A 302 -11.66 20.30 -29.03
CA GLN A 302 -12.71 19.98 -30.01
C GLN A 302 -13.30 18.56 -29.82
N GLU A 303 -12.56 17.63 -29.20
CA GLU A 303 -13.06 16.28 -28.92
C GLU A 303 -14.00 16.22 -27.70
N LEU A 304 -14.09 17.30 -26.89
CA LEU A 304 -15.04 17.38 -25.78
C LEU A 304 -16.48 17.61 -26.27
N GLU A 305 -16.63 18.42 -27.31
CA GLU A 305 -17.91 18.75 -27.95
C GLU A 305 -18.33 17.73 -29.00
N ALA A 306 -17.39 16.86 -29.41
CA ALA A 306 -17.69 15.73 -30.27
C ALA A 306 -18.77 14.90 -29.59
N LYS A 307 -20.00 14.93 -30.14
CA LYS A 307 -21.09 14.05 -29.72
C LYS A 307 -20.48 12.68 -29.50
N PRO A 308 -20.70 12.03 -28.33
CA PRO A 308 -20.20 10.68 -28.13
C PRO A 308 -20.61 9.95 -29.39
N LYS A 309 -19.64 9.43 -30.15
CA LYS A 309 -20.00 8.51 -31.23
C LYS A 309 -20.81 7.50 -30.46
N GLN A 310 -22.14 7.52 -30.64
CA GLN A 310 -22.94 6.37 -30.27
C GLN A 310 -22.10 5.25 -30.84
N PRO A 311 -21.62 4.31 -30.01
CA PRO A 311 -20.94 3.17 -30.57
C PRO A 311 -21.89 2.78 -31.69
N LYS A 312 -21.42 2.88 -32.96
CA LYS A 312 -22.18 2.29 -34.04
C LYS A 312 -22.36 0.92 -33.44
N ALA A 313 -23.59 0.57 -33.09
CA ALA A 313 -23.88 -0.77 -32.74
C ALA A 313 -23.48 -1.46 -34.04
N GLU A 314 -22.24 -1.94 -34.11
CA GLU A 314 -21.91 -3.13 -34.85
C GLU A 314 -23.04 -4.02 -34.44
N LYS A 315 -24.00 -4.15 -35.36
CA LYS A 315 -25.35 -4.68 -35.17
C LYS A 315 -25.20 -5.64 -34.03
N ARG A 316 -25.70 -5.25 -32.84
CA ARG A 316 -25.44 -5.93 -31.57
C ARG A 316 -25.20 -7.36 -31.95
N THR A 317 -23.95 -7.83 -31.95
CA THR A 317 -23.74 -9.24 -32.19
C THR A 317 -24.37 -9.82 -30.93
N THR A 318 -25.69 -10.06 -30.96
CA THR A 318 -26.16 -11.41 -30.83
C THR A 318 -25.11 -12.21 -31.55
N ILE A 319 -24.11 -12.61 -30.76
CA ILE A 319 -23.36 -13.81 -30.99
C ILE A 319 -24.48 -14.74 -31.37
N HIS A 320 -24.61 -15.01 -32.68
CA HIS A 320 -25.32 -16.20 -33.08
C HIS A 320 -24.46 -17.25 -32.42
N VAL A 321 -24.88 -17.60 -31.20
CA VAL A 321 -24.37 -18.74 -30.49
C VAL A 321 -24.66 -19.82 -31.49
N ASP A 322 -23.60 -20.25 -32.17
CA ASP A 322 -23.65 -21.27 -33.20
C ASP A 322 -24.59 -22.35 -32.67
N GLY A 323 -25.50 -22.91 -33.49
CA GLY A 323 -26.54 -23.81 -32.97
C GLY A 323 -25.95 -24.90 -32.05
N LEU A 324 -24.72 -25.32 -32.40
CA LEU A 324 -23.85 -26.21 -31.65
C LEU A 324 -23.41 -25.68 -30.27
N LEU A 325 -23.04 -24.40 -30.15
CA LEU A 325 -22.66 -23.77 -28.87
C LEU A 325 -23.87 -23.65 -27.94
N LYS A 326 -25.06 -23.37 -28.49
CA LYS A 326 -26.29 -23.29 -27.70
C LYS A 326 -26.66 -24.68 -27.19
N GLU A 327 -26.59 -25.69 -28.06
CA GLU A 327 -26.81 -27.08 -27.68
C GLU A 327 -25.79 -27.56 -26.63
N ARG A 328 -24.50 -27.27 -26.82
CA ARG A 328 -23.46 -27.59 -25.83
C ARG A 328 -23.66 -26.87 -24.51
N PHE A 329 -24.05 -25.59 -24.54
CA PHE A 329 -24.33 -24.83 -23.33
C PHE A 329 -25.57 -25.37 -22.60
N GLU A 330 -26.63 -25.73 -23.34
CA GLU A 330 -27.82 -26.32 -22.73
C GLU A 330 -27.56 -27.74 -22.19
N ALA A 331 -26.68 -28.51 -22.83
CA ALA A 331 -26.20 -29.79 -22.33
C ALA A 331 -25.17 -29.66 -21.19
N PHE A 332 -24.63 -28.47 -20.93
CA PHE A 332 -23.62 -28.26 -19.90
C PHE A 332 -24.26 -28.05 -18.52
N GLY A 333 -23.99 -28.99 -17.61
CA GLY A 333 -24.44 -28.91 -16.22
C GLY A 333 -25.96 -29.01 -16.07
N SER A 334 -26.43 -28.78 -14.84
CA SER A 334 -27.86 -28.76 -14.50
C SER A 334 -28.22 -27.44 -13.81
N GLY A 335 -29.49 -27.03 -13.94
CA GLY A 335 -30.02 -25.80 -13.32
C GLY A 335 -30.29 -24.68 -14.31
N THR A 336 -30.50 -23.48 -13.77
CA THR A 336 -30.78 -22.25 -14.51
C THR A 336 -29.57 -21.77 -15.31
N HIS A 337 -29.80 -20.92 -16.32
CA HIS A 337 -28.74 -20.36 -17.14
C HIS A 337 -27.65 -19.63 -16.31
N LYS A 338 -28.06 -18.96 -15.22
CA LYS A 338 -27.14 -18.32 -14.27
C LYS A 338 -26.25 -19.34 -13.55
N GLU A 339 -26.82 -20.45 -13.11
CA GLU A 339 -26.08 -21.52 -12.43
C GLU A 339 -25.14 -22.26 -13.39
N LYS A 340 -25.56 -22.49 -14.64
CA LYS A 340 -24.69 -23.06 -15.69
C LYS A 340 -23.49 -22.15 -16.00
N ILE A 341 -23.69 -20.83 -16.03
CA ILE A 341 -22.60 -19.86 -16.19
C ILE A 341 -21.64 -19.94 -14.99
N THR A 342 -22.15 -19.96 -13.76
CA THR A 342 -21.30 -20.12 -12.57
C THR A 342 -20.49 -21.41 -12.63
N GLN A 343 -21.12 -22.54 -12.99
CA GLN A 343 -20.45 -23.83 -13.15
C GLN A 343 -19.36 -23.80 -14.23
N LEU A 344 -19.58 -23.10 -15.35
CA LEU A 344 -18.57 -22.90 -16.40
C LEU A 344 -17.38 -22.08 -15.90
N LEU A 345 -17.64 -21.00 -15.15
CA LEU A 345 -16.59 -20.19 -14.56
C LEU A 345 -15.75 -21.01 -13.56
N ASP A 346 -16.40 -21.76 -12.68
CA ASP A 346 -15.74 -22.65 -11.72
C ASP A 346 -14.96 -23.78 -12.42
N ALA A 347 -15.46 -24.29 -13.55
CA ALA A 347 -14.75 -25.28 -14.36
C ALA A 347 -13.53 -24.68 -15.06
N ALA A 348 -13.63 -23.43 -15.56
CA ALA A 348 -12.51 -22.72 -16.16
C ALA A 348 -11.41 -22.42 -15.14
N GLU A 349 -11.77 -22.01 -13.91
CA GLU A 349 -10.83 -21.81 -12.82
C GLU A 349 -10.13 -23.12 -12.41
N ARG A 350 -10.89 -24.22 -12.31
CA ARG A 350 -10.33 -25.55 -12.07
C ARG A 350 -9.37 -25.98 -13.19
N ASN A 351 -9.72 -25.77 -14.45
CA ASN A 351 -8.84 -26.08 -15.57
C ASN A 351 -7.54 -25.26 -15.54
N ARG A 352 -7.60 -23.96 -15.25
CA ARG A 352 -6.38 -23.15 -15.06
C ARG A 352 -5.50 -23.67 -13.93
N SER A 353 -6.11 -24.12 -12.83
CA SER A 353 -5.37 -24.75 -11.73
C SER A 353 -4.68 -26.05 -12.18
N LEU A 354 -5.40 -26.91 -12.90
CA LEU A 354 -4.87 -28.15 -13.45
C LEU A 354 -3.76 -27.92 -14.48
N GLU A 355 -3.89 -26.92 -15.35
CA GLU A 355 -2.85 -26.53 -16.31
C GLU A 355 -1.57 -26.08 -15.60
N ARG A 356 -1.68 -25.32 -14.52
CA ARG A 356 -0.52 -24.94 -13.68
C ARG A 356 0.13 -26.18 -13.03
N GLN A 357 -0.68 -27.11 -12.52
CA GLN A 357 -0.19 -28.35 -11.93
C GLN A 357 0.51 -29.23 -12.98
N LEU A 358 -0.07 -29.36 -14.17
CA LEU A 358 0.51 -30.08 -15.29
C LEU A 358 1.83 -29.45 -15.74
N HIS A 359 1.88 -28.13 -15.84
CA HIS A 359 3.11 -27.40 -16.17
C HIS A 359 4.22 -27.66 -15.14
N SER A 360 3.90 -27.58 -13.85
CA SER A 360 4.84 -27.92 -12.76
C SER A 360 5.28 -29.38 -12.79
N SER A 361 4.36 -30.31 -13.09
CA SER A 361 4.69 -31.74 -13.22
C SER A 361 5.63 -31.99 -14.41
N ASN A 362 5.36 -31.37 -15.56
CA ASN A 362 6.21 -31.46 -16.75
C ASN A 362 7.60 -30.88 -16.53
N GLN A 363 7.72 -29.77 -15.80
CA GLN A 363 9.03 -29.23 -15.38
C GLN A 363 9.80 -30.22 -14.50
N ARG A 364 9.13 -30.86 -13.53
CA ARG A 364 9.75 -31.90 -12.67
C ARG A 364 10.21 -33.10 -13.49
N LEU A 365 9.40 -33.57 -14.44
CA LEU A 365 9.78 -34.65 -15.34
C LEU A 365 10.97 -34.30 -16.23
N ALA A 366 11.05 -33.05 -16.71
CA ALA A 366 12.19 -32.58 -17.51
C ALA A 366 13.49 -32.59 -16.69
N LEU A 367 13.45 -32.09 -15.44
CA LEU A 367 14.60 -32.13 -14.53
C LEU A 367 15.02 -33.57 -14.19
N ALA A 368 14.05 -34.46 -13.92
CA ALA A 368 14.33 -35.87 -13.66
C ALA A 368 15.00 -36.56 -14.87
N ARG A 369 14.55 -36.26 -16.09
CA ARG A 369 15.18 -36.77 -17.33
C ARG A 369 16.61 -36.27 -17.48
N GLN A 370 16.87 -34.98 -17.26
CA GLN A 370 18.24 -34.43 -17.29
C GLN A 370 19.13 -35.10 -16.25
N HIS A 371 18.62 -35.36 -15.05
CA HIS A 371 19.35 -36.05 -14.00
C HIS A 371 19.68 -37.50 -14.37
N ILE A 372 18.73 -38.23 -14.96
CA ILE A 372 18.96 -39.60 -15.44
C ILE A 372 20.04 -39.62 -16.54
N GLU A 373 20.02 -38.67 -17.47
CA GLU A 373 21.04 -38.57 -18.52
C GLU A 373 22.43 -38.25 -17.95
N LEU A 374 22.52 -37.36 -16.94
CA LEU A 374 23.78 -37.10 -16.24
C LEU A 374 24.30 -38.35 -15.50
N LEU A 375 23.41 -39.13 -14.88
CA LEU A 375 23.79 -40.38 -14.21
C LEU A 375 24.25 -41.44 -15.20
N LYS A 376 23.62 -41.53 -16.37
CA LYS A 376 24.07 -42.41 -17.46
C LYS A 376 25.43 -41.97 -17.99
N ALA A 377 25.63 -40.68 -18.26
CA ALA A 377 26.90 -40.14 -18.72
C ALA A 377 28.03 -40.42 -17.72
N LYS A 378 27.79 -40.17 -16.42
CA LYS A 378 28.74 -40.51 -15.36
C LYS A 378 29.05 -42.01 -15.29
N ARG A 379 28.05 -42.88 -15.49
CA ARG A 379 28.25 -44.35 -15.55
C ARG A 379 29.07 -44.79 -16.76
N VAL A 380 28.91 -44.14 -17.92
CA VAL A 380 29.74 -44.41 -19.10
C VAL A 380 31.18 -43.94 -18.87
N GLU A 381 31.39 -42.76 -18.26
CA GLU A 381 32.72 -42.28 -17.88
C GLU A 381 33.41 -43.19 -16.86
N THR A 382 32.67 -43.70 -15.85
CA THR A 382 33.24 -44.67 -14.89
C THR A 382 33.51 -46.04 -15.52
N ALA A 383 32.72 -46.47 -16.51
CA ALA A 383 32.94 -47.74 -17.23
C ALA A 383 34.09 -47.65 -18.25
N MET A 384 34.38 -46.47 -18.81
CA MET A 384 35.51 -46.25 -19.72
C MET A 384 36.85 -45.98 -19.00
N ALA A 385 36.82 -45.71 -17.69
CA ALA A 385 38.00 -45.35 -16.91
C ALA A 385 38.62 -46.49 -16.08
N GLN A 386 38.18 -47.75 -16.23
CA GLN A 386 38.82 -48.90 -15.56
C GLN A 386 39.36 -49.94 -16.56
N PRO A 387 40.68 -50.22 -16.57
CA PRO A 387 41.24 -51.45 -17.13
C PRO A 387 41.04 -52.61 -16.14
N SER A 388 40.73 -53.78 -16.69
CA SER A 388 40.57 -55.06 -15.99
C SER A 388 41.77 -55.40 -15.11
N GLN A 389 41.53 -55.77 -13.85
CA GLN A 389 42.31 -56.82 -13.16
C GLN A 389 41.59 -57.40 -11.93
N GLU A 390 41.84 -58.69 -11.76
CA GLU A 390 41.22 -59.67 -10.87
C GLU A 390 41.85 -59.72 -9.45
N ILE A 391 41.02 -60.10 -8.47
CA ILE A 391 41.29 -60.84 -7.21
C ILE A 391 41.97 -60.11 -6.00
N ALA A 392 41.11 -59.73 -5.04
CA ALA A 392 41.11 -60.00 -3.56
C ALA A 392 42.34 -59.65 -2.65
N PRO A 393 42.21 -59.65 -1.29
CA PRO A 393 41.89 -58.46 -0.50
C PRO A 393 42.91 -58.17 0.62
N GLN A 394 43.21 -56.90 0.93
CA GLN A 394 43.60 -56.49 2.30
C GLN A 394 43.72 -54.97 2.50
N SER A 395 43.01 -54.52 3.54
CA SER A 395 43.28 -53.41 4.48
C SER A 395 44.12 -52.22 4.02
N LYS A 396 43.48 -51.05 3.93
CA LYS A 396 44.13 -49.73 4.01
C LYS A 396 43.53 -48.88 5.16
N PRO A 397 44.37 -48.21 5.97
CA PRO A 397 44.00 -47.01 6.71
C PRO A 397 43.92 -45.79 5.77
N ALA A 398 43.17 -44.77 6.22
CA ALA A 398 42.85 -43.49 5.57
C ALA A 398 44.09 -42.64 5.19
N PRO A 399 44.01 -41.59 4.33
CA PRO A 399 43.27 -40.34 4.66
C PRO A 399 42.62 -39.51 3.50
N GLN A 400 41.72 -38.61 3.93
CA GLN A 400 41.35 -37.28 3.37
C GLN A 400 40.26 -37.11 2.29
N SER A 401 39.01 -37.10 2.78
CA SER A 401 37.92 -36.08 2.63
C SER A 401 37.54 -35.52 1.24
N GLU A 402 36.47 -36.11 0.69
CA GLU A 402 35.46 -35.45 -0.17
C GLU A 402 34.48 -34.60 0.67
N PRO A 403 33.78 -33.60 0.09
CA PRO A 403 32.74 -32.85 0.80
C PRO A 403 31.57 -33.78 1.12
N ALA A 404 31.30 -33.97 2.41
CA ALA A 404 30.22 -34.81 2.89
C ALA A 404 28.86 -34.35 2.34
N HIS A 405 28.22 -35.17 1.51
CA HIS A 405 26.78 -35.11 1.33
C HIS A 405 26.16 -35.60 2.63
N THR A 406 25.70 -34.69 3.49
CA THR A 406 24.90 -35.05 4.66
C THR A 406 23.60 -35.69 4.17
N PRO A 407 23.28 -36.95 4.56
CA PRO A 407 22.00 -37.58 4.22
C PRO A 407 20.84 -36.70 4.71
N ILE A 408 19.79 -36.57 3.89
CA ILE A 408 18.52 -35.97 4.34
C ILE A 408 17.96 -36.92 5.42
N PRO A 409 17.72 -36.47 6.67
CA PRO A 409 17.20 -37.37 7.70
C PRO A 409 15.78 -37.83 7.37
N ASP A 410 15.49 -39.09 7.72
CA ASP A 410 14.15 -39.65 7.63
C ASP A 410 13.19 -39.00 8.64
N ASP A 411 13.70 -38.55 9.79
CA ASP A 411 12.98 -37.72 10.77
C ASP A 411 13.77 -36.45 11.14
N TRP A 412 13.19 -35.28 10.86
CA TRP A 412 13.76 -33.98 11.19
C TRP A 412 13.82 -33.70 12.71
N ARG A 413 13.03 -34.41 13.52
CA ARG A 413 13.05 -34.27 14.99
C ARG A 413 14.30 -34.86 15.63
N GLU A 414 14.98 -35.78 14.95
CA GLU A 414 16.23 -36.39 15.43
C GLU A 414 17.46 -35.51 15.16
N MET A 415 17.33 -34.48 14.29
CA MET A 415 18.42 -33.55 14.02
C MET A 415 18.63 -32.58 15.18
N SER A 416 19.87 -32.43 15.65
CA SER A 416 20.17 -31.48 16.73
C SER A 416 19.95 -30.02 16.30
N ASN A 417 19.71 -29.11 17.24
CA ASN A 417 19.59 -27.68 16.96
C ASN A 417 20.87 -27.11 16.36
N ALA A 418 22.05 -27.56 16.82
CA ALA A 418 23.35 -27.14 16.29
C ALA A 418 23.51 -27.52 14.81
N ASP A 419 23.15 -28.76 14.46
CA ASP A 419 23.21 -29.24 13.07
C ASP A 419 22.17 -28.54 12.19
N LEU A 420 20.98 -28.29 12.74
CA LEU A 420 19.90 -27.63 12.02
C LEU A 420 20.21 -26.15 11.76
N ASN A 421 20.70 -25.38 12.74
CA ASN A 421 20.84 -23.92 12.64
C ASN A 421 21.65 -23.49 11.39
N GLY A 422 22.76 -24.18 11.10
CA GLY A 422 23.60 -23.96 9.92
C GLY A 422 23.21 -24.75 8.66
N SER A 423 22.21 -25.63 8.73
CA SER A 423 21.88 -26.54 7.62
C SER A 423 21.22 -25.83 6.44
N HIS A 424 21.67 -26.21 5.24
CA HIS A 424 21.09 -25.85 3.94
C HIS A 424 20.45 -27.06 3.22
N ILE A 425 20.30 -28.19 3.92
CA ILE A 425 19.71 -29.41 3.37
C ILE A 425 18.25 -29.11 2.97
N PRO A 426 17.77 -29.58 1.79
CA PRO A 426 16.36 -29.42 1.42
C PRO A 426 15.41 -29.93 2.50
N GLY A 427 14.51 -29.07 3.00
CA GLY A 427 13.60 -29.37 4.12
C GLY A 427 14.02 -28.77 5.47
N SER A 428 15.30 -28.42 5.65
CA SER A 428 15.79 -27.81 6.89
C SER A 428 15.10 -26.49 7.23
N ALA A 429 14.79 -25.66 6.23
CA ALA A 429 14.08 -24.41 6.43
C ALA A 429 12.67 -24.62 7.02
N ASP A 430 11.97 -25.68 6.60
CA ASP A 430 10.63 -25.99 7.09
C ASP A 430 10.68 -26.43 8.56
N GLU A 431 11.68 -27.23 8.93
CA GLU A 431 11.91 -27.62 10.33
C GLU A 431 12.32 -26.44 11.21
N LYS A 432 13.19 -25.54 10.72
CA LYS A 432 13.55 -24.29 11.43
C LYS A 432 12.33 -23.43 11.72
N ILE A 433 11.39 -23.33 10.77
CA ILE A 433 10.14 -22.59 10.95
C ILE A 433 9.26 -23.30 11.99
N ARG A 434 9.14 -24.63 11.92
CA ARG A 434 8.37 -25.43 12.89
C ARG A 434 8.90 -25.24 14.32
N ARG A 435 10.21 -25.40 14.55
CA ARG A 435 10.84 -25.19 15.88
C ARG A 435 10.73 -23.75 16.36
N SER A 436 10.67 -22.79 15.45
CA SER A 436 10.45 -21.38 15.80
C SER A 436 9.03 -21.10 16.28
N ILE A 437 8.03 -21.79 15.75
CA ILE A 437 6.64 -21.70 16.25
C ILE A 437 6.57 -22.27 17.68
N GLU A 438 7.15 -23.46 17.87
CA GLU A 438 7.22 -24.14 19.17
C GLU A 438 7.94 -23.29 20.22
N ALA A 439 9.08 -22.70 19.87
CA ALA A 439 9.84 -21.83 20.76
C ALA A 439 9.02 -20.62 21.26
N VAL A 440 8.21 -20.01 20.40
CA VAL A 440 7.35 -18.88 20.83
C VAL A 440 6.22 -19.39 21.72
N GLN A 441 5.63 -20.55 21.41
CA GLN A 441 4.57 -21.15 22.22
C GLN A 441 5.07 -21.52 23.62
N GLU A 442 6.25 -22.14 23.71
CA GLU A 442 6.90 -22.48 24.98
C GLU A 442 7.28 -21.23 25.78
N PHE A 443 7.87 -20.22 25.11
CA PHE A 443 8.20 -18.95 25.76
C PHE A 443 6.96 -18.28 26.36
N ASN A 444 5.83 -18.33 25.65
CA ASN A 444 4.58 -17.76 26.12
C ASN A 444 3.90 -18.59 27.21
N ALA A 445 4.23 -19.88 27.38
CA ALA A 445 3.50 -20.85 28.21
C ALA A 445 3.56 -20.60 29.73
N GLY A 446 4.21 -19.54 30.19
CA GLY A 446 4.23 -19.12 31.59
C GLY A 446 4.17 -17.60 31.79
N LEU A 447 3.80 -16.84 30.75
CA LEU A 447 3.77 -15.39 30.78
C LEU A 447 2.34 -14.85 30.78
N ASP A 448 2.15 -13.72 31.45
CA ASP A 448 0.92 -12.94 31.33
C ASP A 448 0.74 -12.48 29.89
N LYS A 449 -0.52 -12.32 29.48
CA LYS A 449 -0.90 -11.99 28.09
C LYS A 449 -0.23 -10.71 27.57
N GLU A 450 0.05 -9.77 28.47
CA GLU A 450 0.75 -8.53 28.13
C GLU A 450 2.22 -8.76 27.80
N ASP A 451 2.84 -9.86 28.24
CA ASP A 451 4.26 -10.19 28.04
C ASP A 451 4.52 -11.23 26.95
N GLN A 452 3.46 -11.88 26.46
CA GLN A 452 3.51 -12.86 25.38
C GLN A 452 3.85 -12.22 24.03
N TRP A 453 4.57 -12.95 23.19
CA TRP A 453 4.82 -12.62 21.79
C TRP A 453 3.70 -13.14 20.89
N SER A 454 3.20 -12.32 19.96
CA SER A 454 2.35 -12.83 18.89
C SER A 454 3.18 -13.53 17.80
N ILE A 455 2.73 -14.69 17.34
CA ILE A 455 3.43 -15.51 16.35
C ILE A 455 3.14 -14.98 14.96
N THR A 456 3.98 -14.06 14.48
CA THR A 456 3.82 -13.41 13.16
C THR A 456 4.87 -13.91 12.17
N PRO A 457 4.63 -13.78 10.83
CA PRO A 457 5.63 -14.14 9.83
C PRO A 457 6.99 -13.47 10.05
N THR A 458 7.02 -12.23 10.58
CA THR A 458 8.26 -11.51 10.90
C THR A 458 9.01 -12.14 12.06
N VAL A 459 8.32 -12.55 13.13
CA VAL A 459 8.94 -13.25 14.27
C VAL A 459 9.50 -14.59 13.82
N LEU A 460 8.73 -15.35 13.03
CA LEU A 460 9.17 -16.63 12.47
C LEU A 460 10.35 -16.47 11.51
N GLN A 461 10.37 -15.43 10.68
CA GLN A 461 11.49 -15.11 9.81
C GLN A 461 12.77 -14.88 10.62
N LYS A 462 12.68 -14.05 11.67
CA LYS A 462 13.82 -13.75 12.54
C LYS A 462 14.31 -15.00 13.26
N LEU A 463 13.45 -15.74 13.96
CA LEU A 463 13.86 -16.93 14.70
C LEU A 463 14.39 -18.04 13.79
N SER A 464 13.70 -18.35 12.69
CA SER A 464 14.12 -19.43 11.80
C SER A 464 15.35 -19.09 10.94
N GLY A 465 15.69 -17.81 10.80
CA GLY A 465 16.71 -17.34 9.84
C GLY A 465 16.33 -17.55 8.38
N SER A 466 15.09 -17.97 8.10
CA SER A 466 14.61 -18.23 6.75
C SER A 466 14.18 -16.92 6.07
N ASN A 467 14.24 -16.88 4.74
CA ASN A 467 13.71 -15.74 3.97
C ASN A 467 12.18 -15.63 4.14
N ALA A 468 11.64 -14.40 4.20
CA ALA A 468 10.20 -14.12 4.23
C ALA A 468 9.37 -14.92 3.20
N ASN A 469 9.87 -15.10 1.98
CA ASN A 469 9.18 -15.91 0.96
C ASN A 469 9.06 -17.38 1.35
N ARG A 470 10.06 -17.93 2.05
CA ARG A 470 10.03 -19.32 2.55
C ARG A 470 9.04 -19.48 3.70
N VAL A 471 8.98 -18.52 4.61
CA VAL A 471 7.97 -18.50 5.69
C VAL A 471 6.55 -18.43 5.11
N LYS A 472 6.34 -17.57 4.11
CA LYS A 472 5.04 -17.46 3.42
C LYS A 472 4.66 -18.75 2.69
N ASP A 473 5.61 -19.35 1.97
CA ASP A 473 5.41 -20.62 1.28
C ASP A 473 5.05 -21.75 2.26
N TYR A 474 5.79 -21.88 3.36
CA TYR A 474 5.51 -22.85 4.43
C TYR A 474 4.08 -22.71 4.97
N LEU A 475 3.67 -21.50 5.38
CA LEU A 475 2.32 -21.26 5.90
C LEU A 475 1.22 -21.50 4.85
N SER A 476 1.53 -21.34 3.56
CA SER A 476 0.57 -21.62 2.48
C SER A 476 0.37 -23.13 2.23
N ARG A 477 1.44 -23.92 2.41
CA ARG A 477 1.43 -25.38 2.32
C ARG A 477 0.81 -26.04 3.55
N HIS A 478 0.96 -25.42 4.72
CA HIS A 478 0.45 -25.88 6.01
C HIS A 478 -0.71 -25.01 6.49
N ARG A 479 -1.86 -25.10 5.81
CA ARG A 479 -3.04 -24.25 6.09
C ARG A 479 -3.56 -24.43 7.51
N GLU A 480 -3.45 -25.64 8.05
CA GLU A 480 -3.79 -26.01 9.43
C GLU A 480 -2.96 -25.22 10.45
N ILE A 481 -1.66 -25.05 10.18
CA ILE A 481 -0.77 -24.24 11.02
C ILE A 481 -1.15 -22.76 10.89
N ALA A 482 -1.41 -22.28 9.67
CA ALA A 482 -1.79 -20.88 9.45
C ALA A 482 -3.10 -20.51 10.18
N GLU A 483 -4.11 -21.38 10.17
CA GLU A 483 -5.36 -21.13 10.91
C GLU A 483 -5.15 -21.23 12.43
N MET A 484 -4.35 -22.20 12.89
CA MET A 484 -3.96 -22.30 14.31
C MET A 484 -3.27 -21.02 14.78
N LEU A 485 -2.33 -20.46 14.02
CA LEU A 485 -1.65 -19.21 14.37
C LEU A 485 -2.60 -18.02 14.38
N LYS A 486 -3.59 -17.99 13.48
CA LYS A 486 -4.61 -16.94 13.45
C LYS A 486 -5.52 -17.01 14.68
N GLN A 487 -5.90 -18.22 15.11
CA GLN A 487 -6.65 -18.43 16.34
C GLN A 487 -5.80 -18.11 17.58
N TYR A 488 -4.55 -18.57 17.61
CA TYR A 488 -3.59 -18.28 18.68
C TYR A 488 -3.39 -16.77 18.86
N ASN A 489 -3.37 -16.02 17.75
CA ASN A 489 -3.17 -14.58 17.76
C ASN A 489 -4.45 -13.74 17.84
N SER A 490 -5.66 -14.34 17.88
CA SER A 490 -6.93 -13.60 17.82
C SER A 490 -7.06 -12.54 18.90
N ASP A 491 -6.36 -12.79 19.99
CA ASP A 491 -6.51 -12.16 21.28
C ASP A 491 -5.39 -11.16 21.59
N PHE A 492 -4.39 -11.04 20.71
CA PHE A 492 -3.27 -10.10 20.85
C PHE A 492 -3.57 -8.74 20.23
N SER A 493 -3.03 -7.68 20.84
CA SER A 493 -3.17 -6.33 20.30
C SER A 493 -2.29 -6.14 19.04
N TYR A 494 -2.64 -5.18 18.18
CA TYR A 494 -1.82 -4.83 17.01
C TYR A 494 -0.40 -4.38 17.38
N HIS A 495 -0.18 -3.95 18.63
CA HIS A 495 1.13 -3.51 19.14
C HIS A 495 1.81 -4.56 20.03
N GLN A 496 1.32 -5.80 20.08
CA GLN A 496 1.82 -6.85 20.98
C GLN A 496 3.34 -7.01 20.94
N ASN A 497 3.94 -7.01 19.74
CA ASN A 497 5.38 -7.21 19.55
C ASN A 497 6.17 -5.89 19.48
N ARG A 498 5.50 -4.74 19.61
CA ARG A 498 6.14 -3.43 19.45
C ARG A 498 7.04 -3.15 20.65
N TYR A 499 8.27 -2.71 20.38
CA TYR A 499 9.29 -2.38 21.39
C TYR A 499 9.90 -3.57 22.17
N ARG A 500 9.62 -4.82 21.78
CA ARG A 500 10.20 -6.02 22.42
C ARG A 500 11.60 -6.45 21.94
N GLY A 501 12.22 -5.69 21.03
CA GLY A 501 13.56 -6.00 20.52
C GLY A 501 13.60 -7.15 19.50
N ASP A 502 14.73 -7.86 19.40
CA ASP A 502 14.87 -9.02 18.52
C ASP A 502 14.39 -10.30 19.22
N PRO A 503 13.48 -11.10 18.62
CA PRO A 503 13.08 -12.39 19.16
C PRO A 503 14.27 -13.31 19.47
N ARG A 504 15.36 -13.25 18.70
CA ARG A 504 16.57 -14.05 18.96
C ARG A 504 17.30 -13.64 20.24
N GLU A 505 17.03 -12.48 20.81
CA GLU A 505 17.56 -12.10 22.13
C GLU A 505 16.70 -12.68 23.26
N ALA A 506 15.40 -12.85 23.01
CA ALA A 506 14.43 -13.27 24.02
C ALA A 506 14.22 -14.80 24.10
N MET A 507 14.33 -15.53 23.00
CA MET A 507 14.01 -16.97 22.95
C MET A 507 15.00 -17.80 22.13
N ARG A 508 14.98 -19.12 22.39
CA ARG A 508 15.77 -20.16 21.73
C ARG A 508 14.83 -21.33 21.38
N TRP A 509 15.20 -22.15 20.40
CA TRP A 509 14.54 -23.43 20.16
C TRP A 509 14.68 -24.34 21.38
N ALA A 510 13.70 -25.22 21.56
CA ALA A 510 13.62 -26.11 22.71
C ALA A 510 14.93 -26.89 22.90
N LEU A 511 15.42 -26.91 24.14
CA LEU A 511 16.64 -27.66 24.54
C LEU A 511 16.48 -29.17 24.35
N ALA A 512 15.24 -29.66 24.22
CA ALA A 512 14.95 -31.05 23.87
C ALA A 512 15.61 -31.50 22.55
N TYR A 513 15.94 -30.55 21.68
CA TYR A 513 16.65 -30.81 20.43
C TYR A 513 18.15 -30.50 20.50
N GLY A 514 18.72 -30.28 21.68
CA GLY A 514 20.14 -30.01 21.89
C GLY A 514 20.51 -28.52 22.01
N GLU A 515 21.67 -28.26 22.61
CA GLU A 515 22.21 -26.91 22.79
C GLU A 515 22.73 -26.33 21.48
N TYR A 516 22.59 -25.02 21.31
CA TYR A 516 23.11 -24.30 20.14
C TYR A 516 23.23 -22.79 20.43
N GLU A 517 24.06 -22.11 19.64
CA GLU A 517 24.08 -20.65 19.54
C GLU A 517 23.55 -20.20 18.17
N TRP A 518 22.94 -19.02 18.13
CA TRP A 518 22.21 -18.48 16.97
C TRP A 518 23.07 -18.20 15.75
#